data_AF-A0A356KSS3-F1
#
_entry.id   AF-A0A356KSS3-F1
#
_cell.length_a   1.000
_cell.length_b   1.000
_cell.length_c   1.000
_cell.angle_alpha   90.00
_cell.angle_beta   90.00
_cell.angle_gamma   90.00
#
_symmetry.space_group_name_H-M   'P 1'
#
loop_
_entity.id
_entity.type
_entity.pdbx_description
1 polymer ?
#
loop_
_entity_poly.entity_id
_entity_poly.type
_entity_poly.pdbx_seq_one_letter_code
_entity_poly.pdbx_strand_id
1 'polypeptide(L)'
;NGNGSVEVEATKAASDTTLAQIVRMVGEARKDRSDSEQWVERFARVYTPIVFGLAAAVWLLPPLVFGADWSEWFYRALVLLVIGCPCAL
;
A
#
# COMPACT_ATOMS: atom_id res chain seq x y z
N ASN A 1 -1.22 -2.11 -44.62
CA ASN A 1 -1.32 -1.79 -46.07
C ASN A 1 -0.99 -3.04 -46.86
N GLY A 2 -2.02 -3.65 -47.45
CA GLY A 2 -1.95 -5.05 -47.90
C GLY A 2 -1.71 -5.28 -49.39
N ASN A 3 -1.81 -4.29 -50.31
CA ASN A 3 -1.50 -4.50 -51.74
C ASN A 3 -1.37 -3.21 -52.61
N GLY A 4 -0.92 -2.09 -52.04
CA GLY A 4 -0.68 -0.84 -52.82
C GLY A 4 0.41 0.02 -52.20
N SER A 5 1.18 0.73 -53.03
CA SER A 5 2.20 1.68 -52.56
C SER A 5 1.53 2.93 -52.01
N VAL A 6 1.94 3.34 -50.81
CA VAL A 6 1.48 4.56 -50.16
C VAL A 6 2.72 5.40 -49.91
N GLU A 7 2.87 6.46 -50.70
CA GLU A 7 3.85 7.52 -50.45
C GLU A 7 3.27 8.40 -49.35
N VAL A 8 4.00 8.59 -48.25
CA VAL A 8 3.52 9.36 -47.09
C VAL A 8 4.60 10.35 -46.68
N GLU A 9 4.22 11.62 -46.62
CA GLU A 9 5.10 12.70 -46.17
C GLU A 9 5.01 12.85 -44.64
N ALA A 10 6.16 12.82 -43.97
CA ALA A 10 6.22 12.94 -42.52
C ALA A 10 5.98 14.40 -42.11
N THR A 11 4.79 14.68 -41.56
CA THR A 11 4.42 16.02 -41.10
C THR A 11 4.89 16.34 -39.68
N LYS A 12 5.29 15.33 -38.91
CA LYS A 12 5.75 15.48 -37.52
C LYS A 12 6.93 14.57 -37.21
N ALA A 13 7.78 15.02 -36.28
CA ALA A 13 8.87 14.22 -35.74
C ALA A 13 8.34 12.98 -35.01
N ALA A 14 9.12 11.90 -34.97
CA ALA A 14 8.74 10.62 -34.35
C ALA A 14 8.24 10.77 -32.89
N SER A 15 8.83 11.70 -32.15
CA SER A 15 8.48 12.06 -30.77
C SER A 15 7.13 12.77 -30.60
N ASP A 16 6.57 13.31 -31.69
CA ASP A 16 5.32 14.09 -31.69
C ASP A 16 4.23 13.41 -32.55
N THR A 17 4.40 12.11 -32.78
CA THR A 17 3.40 11.27 -33.42
C THR A 17 2.25 11.00 -32.46
N THR A 18 1.07 10.75 -33.02
CA THR A 18 -0.11 10.33 -32.24
C THR A 18 0.20 9.11 -31.37
N LEU A 19 1.04 8.19 -31.86
CA LEU A 19 1.46 7.01 -31.11
C LEU A 19 2.33 7.38 -29.91
N ALA A 20 3.31 8.28 -30.08
CA ALA A 20 4.13 8.80 -28.99
C ALA A 20 3.30 9.54 -27.94
N GLN A 21 2.28 10.29 -28.39
CA GLN A 21 1.35 10.99 -27.50
C GLN A 21 0.51 10.01 -26.68
N ILE A 22 0.00 8.93 -27.29
CA ILE A 22 -0.72 7.85 -26.59
C ILE A 22 0.18 7.15 -25.59
N VAL A 23 1.41 6.79 -25.95
CA VAL A 23 2.37 6.14 -25.04
C VAL A 23 2.67 7.04 -23.85
N ARG A 24 2.85 8.35 -24.05
CA ARG A 24 3.04 9.32 -22.97
C ARG A 24 1.84 9.39 -22.04
N MET A 25 0.62 9.54 -22.59
CA MET A 25 -0.62 9.59 -21.79
C MET A 25 -0.84 8.30 -20.97
N VAL A 26 -0.56 7.13 -21.55
CA VAL A 26 -0.64 5.83 -20.85
C VAL A 26 0.43 5.71 -19.77
N GLY A 27 1.65 6.21 -20.04
CA GLY A 27 2.74 6.23 -19.07
C GLY A 27 2.47 7.14 -17.88
N GLU A 28 1.86 8.31 -18.11
CA GLU A 28 1.42 9.24 -17.06
C GLU A 28 0.27 8.65 -16.23
N ALA A 29 -0.74 8.05 -16.86
CA ALA A 29 -1.87 7.41 -16.17
C ALA A 29 -1.47 6.20 -15.31
N ARG A 30 -0.39 5.48 -15.68
CA ARG A 30 0.17 4.38 -14.86
C ARG A 30 1.07 4.87 -13.72
N LYS A 31 1.52 6.13 -13.76
CA LYS A 31 2.37 6.73 -12.73
C LYS A 31 1.56 7.20 -11.53
N ASP A 32 0.26 7.40 -11.72
CA ASP A 32 -0.73 7.46 -10.66
C ASP A 32 -0.98 6.05 -10.11
N ARG A 33 0.00 5.51 -9.38
CA ARG A 33 -0.36 4.69 -8.23
C ARG A 33 -1.19 5.61 -7.35
N SER A 34 -2.50 5.46 -7.44
CA SER A 34 -3.52 6.25 -6.75
C SER A 34 -2.96 6.70 -5.41
N ASP A 35 -2.93 8.01 -5.15
CA ASP A 35 -2.43 8.58 -3.89
C ASP A 35 -3.03 7.85 -2.66
N SER A 36 -4.23 7.29 -2.81
CA SER A 36 -4.90 6.41 -1.86
C SER A 36 -4.13 5.12 -1.51
N GLU A 37 -3.51 4.42 -2.46
CA GLU A 37 -2.69 3.22 -2.19
C GLU A 37 -1.44 3.58 -1.38
N GLN A 38 -0.78 4.68 -1.73
CA GLN A 38 0.40 5.15 -1.00
C GLN A 38 0.06 5.65 0.40
N TRP A 39 -1.14 6.21 0.59
CA TRP A 39 -1.65 6.64 1.89
C TRP A 39 -1.94 5.45 2.81
N VAL A 40 -2.63 4.42 2.30
CA VAL A 40 -2.95 3.20 3.07
C VAL A 40 -1.67 2.47 3.50
N GLU A 41 -0.71 2.27 2.59
CA GLU A 41 0.57 1.63 2.92
C GLU A 41 1.37 2.43 3.97
N ARG A 42 1.34 3.76 3.89
CA ARG A 42 2.04 4.63 4.85
C ARG A 42 1.36 4.62 6.22
N PHE A 43 0.03 4.55 6.27
CA PHE A 43 -0.74 4.40 7.50
C PHE A 43 -0.48 3.05 8.15
N ALA A 44 -0.54 1.95 7.38
CA ALA A 44 -0.27 0.61 7.87
C ALA A 44 1.14 0.49 8.47
N ARG A 45 2.14 1.08 7.80
CA ARG A 45 3.53 1.06 8.28
C ARG A 45 3.74 1.71 9.65
N VAL A 46 2.88 2.63 10.06
CA VAL A 46 2.93 3.28 11.39
C VAL A 46 1.96 2.61 12.37
N TYR A 47 0.78 2.18 11.91
CA TYR A 47 -0.23 1.56 12.76
C TYR A 47 0.21 0.19 13.30
N THR A 48 0.78 -0.66 12.45
CA THR A 48 1.26 -2.00 12.84
C THR A 48 2.28 -1.97 13.98
N PRO A 49 3.39 -1.19 13.93
CA PRO A 49 4.33 -1.15 15.04
C PRO A 49 3.74 -0.54 16.31
N ILE A 50 2.81 0.41 16.21
CA ILE A 50 2.14 1.00 17.38
C ILE A 50 1.26 -0.04 18.10
N VAL A 51 0.41 -0.76 17.35
CA VAL A 51 -0.46 -1.80 17.93
C VAL A 51 0.36 -2.93 18.54
N PHE A 52 1.46 -3.32 17.90
CA PHE A 52 2.38 -4.31 18.43
C PHE A 52 3.04 -3.86 19.75
N GLY A 53 3.46 -2.59 19.81
CA GLY A 53 4.00 -1.98 21.02
C GLY A 53 2.97 -1.92 22.15
N LEU A 54 1.73 -1.54 21.84
CA LEU A 54 0.62 -1.53 22.81
C LEU A 54 0.28 -2.94 23.31
N ALA A 55 0.24 -3.94 22.42
CA ALA A 55 0.00 -5.33 22.81
C ALA A 55 1.11 -5.85 23.73
N ALA A 56 2.39 -5.56 23.43
CA ALA A 56 3.50 -5.88 24.31
C ALA A 56 3.40 -5.16 25.67
N ALA A 57 3.02 -3.88 25.67
CA ALA A 57 2.82 -3.13 26.90
C ALA A 57 1.69 -3.72 27.75
N VAL A 58 0.56 -4.10 27.14
CA VAL A 58 -0.57 -4.77 27.83
C VAL A 58 -0.21 -6.18 28.29
N TRP A 59 0.72 -6.86 27.63
CA TRP A 59 1.23 -8.14 28.11
C TRP A 59 2.14 -7.97 29.34
N LEU A 60 2.98 -6.93 29.39
CA LEU A 60 3.96 -6.71 30.47
C LEU A 60 3.43 -5.91 31.67
N LEU A 61 2.65 -4.84 31.45
CA LEU A 61 2.18 -3.93 32.50
C LEU A 61 1.37 -4.63 33.62
N PRO A 62 0.33 -5.43 33.30
CA PRO A 62 -0.51 -6.02 34.33
C PRO A 62 0.16 -7.07 35.21
N PRO A 63 0.94 -8.05 34.71
CA PRO A 63 1.65 -8.97 35.59
C PRO A 63 2.71 -8.26 36.44
N LEU A 64 3.32 -7.16 35.96
CA LEU A 64 4.32 -6.40 36.71
C LEU A 64 3.73 -5.49 37.80
N VAL A 65 2.55 -4.90 37.55
CA VAL A 65 1.92 -3.91 38.46
C VAL A 65 0.86 -4.53 39.37
N PHE A 66 0.11 -5.53 38.90
CA PHE A 66 -1.01 -6.13 39.63
C PHE A 66 -0.74 -7.56 40.14
N GLY A 67 0.41 -8.15 39.82
CA GLY A 67 0.76 -9.51 40.25
C GLY A 67 -0.15 -10.60 39.66
N ALA A 68 -0.75 -10.33 38.50
CA ALA A 68 -1.71 -11.21 37.84
C ALA A 68 -1.02 -12.34 37.05
N ASP A 69 -1.76 -13.42 36.77
CA ASP A 69 -1.26 -14.57 36.02
C ASP A 69 -0.79 -14.20 34.60
N TRP A 70 0.45 -14.57 34.28
CA TRP A 70 1.09 -14.32 32.99
C TRP A 70 0.35 -14.99 31.82
N SER A 71 -0.28 -16.15 32.07
CA SER A 71 -1.01 -16.92 31.07
C SER A 71 -2.30 -16.21 30.62
N GLU A 72 -3.04 -15.63 31.57
CA GLU A 72 -4.29 -14.92 31.28
C GLU A 72 -4.03 -13.64 30.49
N TRP A 73 -3.01 -12.87 30.89
CA TRP A 73 -2.65 -11.63 30.19
C TRP A 73 -1.99 -11.85 28.84
N PHE A 74 -1.26 -12.96 28.65
CA PHE A 74 -0.81 -13.38 27.33
C PHE A 74 -1.99 -13.66 26.39
N TYR A 75 -3.01 -14.37 26.88
CA TYR A 75 -4.22 -14.63 26.10
C TYR A 75 -4.97 -13.33 25.75
N ARG A 76 -5.12 -12.42 26.72
CA ARG A 76 -5.75 -11.10 26.50
C ARG A 76 -4.97 -10.21 25.52
N ALA A 77 -3.64 -10.23 25.58
CA ALA A 77 -2.78 -9.51 24.64
C ALA A 77 -2.91 -10.05 23.21
N LEU A 78 -2.97 -11.37 23.05
CA LEU A 78 -3.25 -12.02 21.76
C LEU A 78 -4.65 -11.64 21.23
N VAL A 79 -5.68 -11.64 22.08
CA VAL A 79 -7.03 -11.22 21.69
C VAL A 79 -7.05 -9.76 21.24
N LEU A 80 -6.36 -8.86 21.95
CA LEU A 80 -6.21 -7.46 21.56
C LEU A 80 -5.51 -7.31 20.20
N LEU A 81 -4.47 -8.10 19.95
CA LEU A 81 -3.73 -8.09 18.70
C LEU A 81 -4.58 -8.61 17.54
N VAL A 82 -5.39 -9.66 17.77
CA VAL A 82 -6.35 -10.19 16.79
C VAL A 82 -7.45 -9.18 16.46
N ILE A 83 -8.00 -8.48 17.45
CA ILE A 83 -9.00 -7.41 17.24
C ILE A 83 -8.36 -6.21 16.51
N GLY A 84 -7.10 -5.92 16.80
CA GLY A 84 -6.34 -4.84 16.19
C GLY A 84 -5.79 -5.15 14.80
N CYS A 85 -5.92 -6.38 14.30
CA CYS A 85 -5.46 -6.75 12.97
C CYS A 85 -6.21 -5.91 11.92
N PRO A 86 -5.50 -5.07 11.13
CA PRO A 86 -6.11 -4.22 10.12
C PRO A 86 -6.44 -5.00 8.84
N CYS A 87 -6.92 -6.25 8.96
CA CYS A 87 -7.14 -7.20 7.84
C CYS A 87 -8.12 -6.73 6.75
N ALA A 88 -8.58 -5.47 6.81
CA ALA A 88 -9.47 -4.84 5.86
C ALA A 88 -8.95 -3.48 5.33
N LEU A 89 -7.74 -3.06 5.72
CA LEU A 89 -7.02 -1.95 5.08
C LEU A 89 -6.16 -2.50 3.92
#